data_AF-A0A918IJL6-F1
#
_entry.id   AF-A0A918IJL6-F1
#
_cell.length_a   1.000
_cell.length_b   1.000
_cell.length_c   1.000
_cell.angle_alpha   90.00
_cell.angle_beta   90.00
_cell.angle_gamma   90.00
#
_symmetry.space_group_name_H-M   'P 1'
#
loop_
_entity.id
_entity.type
_entity.pdbx_description
1 polymer ?
#
loop_
_entity_poly.entity_id
_entity_poly.type
_entity_poly.pdbx_seq_one_letter_code
_entity_poly.pdbx_strand_id
1 'polypeptide(L)' 'MNAEHARCIPCSFLCLDCRHGWDGTYDIDMIVDERDRIAPVYHLDGRQSPRCPACQSHQIHVARRWRIRPPG' A
#
# COMPACT_ATOMS: atom_id res chain seq x y z
N MET A 1 11.36 14.08 -11.33
CA MET A 1 10.30 13.12 -10.95
C MET A 1 9.96 13.41 -9.49
N ASN A 2 8.81 14.01 -9.22
CA ASN A 2 8.37 14.28 -7.84
C ASN A 2 7.68 13.01 -7.33
N ALA A 3 8.43 12.16 -6.63
CA ALA A 3 7.82 11.06 -5.88
C ALA A 3 7.16 11.66 -4.64
N GLU A 4 5.83 11.66 -4.61
CA GLU A 4 5.10 12.03 -3.40
C GLU A 4 5.15 10.86 -2.42
N HIS A 5 5.68 11.15 -1.23
CA HIS A 5 5.83 10.21 -0.15
C HIS A 5 4.85 10.58 0.97
N ALA A 6 3.80 9.78 1.13
CA ALA A 6 2.78 9.97 2.14
C ALA A 6 3.10 9.10 3.36
N ARG A 7 3.39 9.72 4.51
CA ARG A 7 3.75 8.98 5.73
C ARG A 7 2.56 8.72 6.63
N CYS A 8 2.67 7.64 7.39
CA CYS A 8 1.74 7.27 8.44
C CYS A 8 0.26 7.25 7.99
N ILE A 9 -0.02 6.65 6.84
CA ILE A 9 -1.37 6.55 6.28
C ILE A 9 -2.09 5.33 6.84
N PRO A 10 -3.24 5.50 7.52
CA PRO A 10 -4.04 4.37 7.97
C PRO A 10 -4.64 3.65 6.76
N CYS A 11 -4.35 2.35 6.67
CA CYS A 11 -4.76 1.50 5.56
C CYS A 11 -5.37 0.20 6.08
N SER A 12 -6.43 -0.25 5.41
CA SER A 12 -7.08 -1.54 5.65
C SER A 12 -6.84 -2.47 4.47
N PHE A 13 -6.47 -3.71 4.73
CA PHE A 13 -6.14 -4.71 3.74
C PHE A 13 -6.92 -6.00 3.94
N LEU A 14 -7.12 -6.75 2.85
CA LEU A 14 -7.71 -8.07 2.84
C LEU A 14 -6.85 -9.02 2.02
N CYS A 15 -6.45 -10.15 2.58
CA CYS A 15 -5.78 -11.20 1.81
C CYS A 15 -6.79 -11.93 0.93
N LEU A 16 -6.49 -12.06 -0.36
CA LEU A 16 -7.35 -12.76 -1.30
C LEU A 16 -7.24 -14.29 -1.18
N ASP A 17 -6.13 -14.81 -0.63
CA ASP A 17 -5.94 -16.25 -0.45
C ASP A 17 -6.62 -16.80 0.81
N CYS A 18 -6.38 -16.18 1.98
CA CYS A 18 -6.90 -16.67 3.25
C CYS A 18 -8.07 -15.85 3.83
N ARG A 19 -8.46 -14.76 3.16
CA ARG A 19 -9.52 -13.82 3.60
C ARG A 19 -9.27 -13.13 4.94
N HIS A 20 -8.04 -13.18 5.45
CA HIS A 20 -7.65 -12.43 6.65
C HIS A 20 -7.58 -10.93 6.33
N GLY A 21 -8.29 -10.13 7.12
CA GLY A 21 -8.23 -8.67 7.05
C GLY A 21 -7.40 -8.10 8.19
N TRP A 22 -6.67 -7.02 7.93
CA TRP A 22 -5.92 -6.30 8.95
C TRP A 22 -5.83 -4.81 8.62
N ASP A 23 -5.60 -4.02 9.66
CA ASP A 23 -5.39 -2.58 9.59
C ASP A 23 -3.97 -2.25 10.02
N GLY A 24 -3.42 -1.16 9.49
CA GLY A 24 -2.11 -0.67 9.92
C GLY A 24 -1.83 0.73 9.39
N THR A 25 -0.71 1.29 9.84
CA THR A 25 -0.23 2.62 9.45
C THR A 25 1.00 2.44 8.59
N TYR A 26 0.96 2.94 7.36
CA TYR A 26 1.99 2.68 6.35
C TYR A 26 2.52 3.97 5.75
N ASP A 27 3.80 3.97 5.40
CA ASP A 27 4.35 4.98 4.49
C ASP A 27 4.10 4.52 3.04
N ILE A 28 3.72 5.44 2.16
CA ILE A 28 3.31 5.13 0.79
C ILE A 28 4.09 6.01 -0.16
N ASP A 29 4.87 5.38 -1.01
CA ASP A 29 5.54 6.00 -2.14
C ASP A 29 4.68 5.88 -3.39
N MET A 30 4.32 6.99 -4.01
CA MET A 30 3.69 6.99 -5.32
C MET A 30 4.77 7.00 -6.40
N ILE A 31 4.95 5.88 -7.07
CA ILE A 31 5.87 5.76 -8.22
C ILE A 31 5.07 5.75 -9.52
N VAL A 32 5.66 6.31 -10.56
CA VAL A 32 5.14 6.19 -11.93
C VAL A 32 5.79 4.95 -12.54
N ASP A 33 4.98 4.00 -12.98
CA ASP A 33 5.47 2.80 -13.68
C ASP A 33 5.89 3.12 -15.13
N GLU A 34 6.48 2.16 -15.82
CA GLU A 34 6.92 2.30 -17.22
C GLU A 34 5.78 2.58 -18.21
N ARG A 35 4.52 2.47 -17.76
CA ARG A 35 3.30 2.72 -18.53
C ARG A 35 2.61 4.03 -18.12
N ASP A 36 3.34 4.90 -17.42
CA ASP A 36 2.86 6.18 -16.91
C ASP A 36 1.70 6.04 -15.90
N ARG A 37 1.59 4.90 -15.22
CA ARG A 37 0.55 4.67 -14.20
C ARG A 37 1.11 4.90 -12.81
N ILE A 38 0.31 5.56 -11.98
CA ILE A 38 0.62 5.74 -10.56
C ILE A 38 0.43 4.41 -9.83
N ALA A 39 1.54 3.83 -9.37
CA ALA A 39 1.58 2.63 -8.54
C ALA A 39 2.01 3.00 -7.11
N PRO A 40 1.20 2.70 -6.08
CA PRO A 40 1.60 2.92 -4.69
C PRO A 40 2.45 1.76 -4.18
N VAL A 41 3.60 2.07 -3.59
CA VAL A 41 4.45 1.14 -2.85
C VAL A 41 4.28 1.41 -1.36
N TYR A 42 3.85 0.41 -0.59
CA TYR A 42 3.66 0.56 0.85
C TYR A 42 4.91 0.12 1.60
N HIS A 43 5.20 0.82 2.67
CA HIS A 43 6.29 0.54 3.58
C HIS A 43 5.75 0.48 5.00
N LEU A 44 6.19 -0.53 5.76
CA LEU A 44 5.95 -0.67 7.18
C LEU A 44 7.32 -0.84 7.84
N ASP A 45 7.66 0.04 8.80
CA ASP A 45 8.97 0.05 9.47
C ASP A 45 10.17 0.03 8.49
N GLY A 46 10.05 0.77 7.38
CA GLY A 46 11.08 0.84 6.33
C GLY A 46 11.21 -0.39 5.44
N ARG A 47 10.31 -1.38 5.56
CA ARG A 47 10.27 -2.58 4.71
C ARG A 47 9.09 -2.53 3.75
N GLN A 48 9.32 -2.93 2.50
CA GLN A 48 8.25 -3.05 1.53
C GLN A 48 7.20 -4.05 2.01
N SER A 49 5.96 -3.58 2.04
CA SER A 49 4.77 -4.23 2.56
C SER A 49 3.60 -3.91 1.61
N PRO A 50 2.42 -4.52 1.77
CA PRO A 50 2.08 -5.53 2.74
C PRO A 50 2.31 -6.98 2.29
N ARG A 51 2.48 -7.87 3.27
CA ARG A 51 2.25 -9.32 3.16
C ARG A 51 1.17 -9.70 4.15
N CYS A 52 0.37 -10.71 3.83
CA CYS A 52 -0.61 -11.21 4.78
C CYS A 52 0.09 -11.72 6.05
N PRO A 53 -0.23 -11.24 7.26
CA PRO A 53 0.41 -11.72 8.48
C PRO A 53 0.03 -13.17 8.82
N ALA A 54 -1.08 -13.67 8.29
CA ALA A 54 -1.56 -15.04 8.56
C ALA A 54 -0.95 -16.10 7.62
N CYS A 55 -0.86 -15.80 6.32
CA CYS A 55 -0.40 -16.78 5.31
C CYS A 55 0.78 -16.32 4.45
N GLN A 56 1.32 -15.12 4.70
CA GLN A 56 2.46 -14.52 3.99
C GLN A 56 2.23 -14.24 2.50
N SER A 57 1.01 -14.44 1.99
CA SER A 57 0.65 -14.14 0.60
C SER A 57 0.80 -12.65 0.27
N HIS A 58 1.15 -12.39 -0.99
CA HIS A 58 1.19 -11.08 -1.63
C HIS A 58 -0.12 -10.72 -2.35
N GLN A 59 -1.07 -11.65 -2.47
CA GLN A 59 -2.38 -11.41 -3.08
C GLN A 59 -3.27 -10.63 -2.09
N ILE A 60 -3.22 -9.31 -2.18
CA ILE A 60 -3.82 -8.41 -1.19
C ILE A 60 -4.66 -7.35 -1.89
N HIS A 61 -5.88 -7.17 -1.38
CA HIS A 61 -6.78 -6.09 -1.76
C HIS A 61 -6.69 -4.95 -0.74
N VAL A 62 -6.55 -3.72 -1.23
CA VAL A 62 -6.56 -2.52 -0.38
C VAL A 62 -8.00 -2.04 -0.24
N ALA A 63 -8.61 -2.30 0.92
CA ALA A 63 -10.03 -2.05 1.15
C ALA A 63 -10.33 -0.56 1.41
N ARG A 64 -9.42 0.15 2.09
CA ARG A 64 -9.51 1.60 2.29
C ARG A 64 -8.14 2.25 2.21
N ARG A 65 -8.04 3.26 1.35
CA ARG A 65 -6.97 4.26 1.37
C ARG A 65 -7.56 5.57 1.85
N TRP A 66 -7.03 6.12 2.94
CA TRP A 66 -7.31 7.52 3.26
C TRP A 66 -6.71 8.40 2.16
N ARG A 67 -7.48 9.40 1.69
CA ARG A 67 -7.22 10.13 0.42
C ARG A 67 -5.78 10.62 0.33
N ILE A 68 -5.00 9.98 -0.53
CA ILE A 68 -3.75 10.51 -1.05
C ILE A 68 -4.15 11.37 -2.25
N ARG A 69 -3.83 12.67 -2.23
CA ARG A 69 -4.04 13.50 -3.43
C ARG A 69 -3.01 13.09 -4.47
N PRO A 70 -3.41 12.77 -5.72
CA PRO A 70 -2.44 12.61 -6.80
C PRO A 70 -1.80 13.96 -7.16
N PRO A 71 -0.60 13.95 -7.77
CA PRO A 71 0.03 15.18 -8.23
C PRO A 71 -0.82 15.79 -9.37
N GLY A 72 -1.06 17.10 -9.28
CA GLY A 72 -1.73 17.91 -10.30
C GLY A 72 -0.75 18.65 -11.19
#